data_AF-A0A527G4A2-F1
#
_entry.id   AF-A0A527G4A2-F1
#
_cell.length_a   1.000
_cell.length_b   1.000
_cell.length_c   1.000
_cell.angle_alpha   90.00
_cell.angle_beta   90.00
_cell.angle_gamma   90.00
#
_symmetry.space_group_name_H-M   'P 1'
#
loop_
_entity.id
_entity.type
_entity.pdbx_description
1 polymer ?
#
loop_
_entity_poly.entity_id
_entity_poly.type
_entity_poly.pdbx_seq_one_letter_code
_entity_poly.pdbx_strand_id
1 'polypeptide(L)'
;LLWSNDIGRIAALAFGFGLAEWLRDFLFTGFPWNAVGYAAMPVPLLMQSVSVTGMIGMNALAVFVFALPALLAARRHLRLGAALFVMLAAAHVGFGYVRLGAPEPPASHSLDVRIVQPAVDLSEKWD
;
A
#
# COMPACT_ATOMS: atom_id res chain seq x y z
N LEU A 1 3.14 0.13 -28.07
CA LEU A 1 1.80 0.70 -27.73
C LEU A 1 1.72 1.17 -26.28
N LEU A 2 2.19 0.40 -25.27
CA LEU A 2 2.27 0.87 -23.87
C LEU A 2 3.70 0.90 -23.28
N TRP A 3 4.66 0.22 -23.93
CA TRP A 3 6.07 0.22 -23.52
C TRP A 3 6.83 1.32 -24.27
N SER A 4 6.81 2.53 -23.70
CA SER A 4 7.53 3.71 -24.21
C SER A 4 8.82 3.95 -23.41
N ASN A 5 9.70 4.84 -23.88
CA ASN A 5 10.89 5.28 -23.12
C ASN A 5 10.60 6.44 -22.14
N ASP A 6 9.32 6.68 -21.84
CA ASP A 6 8.84 7.77 -20.99
C ASP A 6 8.11 7.22 -19.75
N ILE A 7 7.45 8.12 -19.01
CA ILE A 7 6.72 7.78 -17.78
C ILE A 7 5.50 6.87 -18.04
N GLY A 8 5.01 6.79 -19.28
CA GLY A 8 3.90 5.92 -19.65
C GLY A 8 4.14 4.45 -19.34
N ARG A 9 5.38 3.95 -19.50
CA ARG A 9 5.72 2.57 -19.13
C ARG A 9 5.57 2.31 -17.63
N ILE A 10 5.84 3.31 -16.80
CA ILE A 10 5.75 3.22 -15.34
C ILE A 10 4.28 3.19 -14.91
N ALA A 11 3.45 4.04 -15.52
CA ALA A 11 2.01 4.01 -15.32
C ALA A 11 1.39 2.68 -15.77
N ALA A 12 1.80 2.17 -16.94
CA ALA A 12 1.35 0.88 -17.46
C ALA A 12 1.77 -0.29 -16.55
N LEU A 13 3.01 -0.28 -16.05
CA LEU A 13 3.49 -1.27 -15.08
C LEU A 13 2.67 -1.23 -13.78
N ALA A 14 2.47 -0.05 -13.22
CA ALA A 14 1.69 0.13 -11.99
C ALA A 14 0.25 -0.35 -12.14
N PHE A 15 -0.41 -0.01 -13.25
CA PHE A 15 -1.76 -0.47 -13.54
C PHE A 15 -1.82 -1.99 -13.74
N GLY A 16 -0.93 -2.54 -14.55
CA GLY A 16 -0.88 -3.99 -14.81
C GLY A 16 -0.58 -4.79 -13.54
N PHE A 17 0.32 -4.30 -12.69
CA PHE A 17 0.62 -4.93 -11.42
C PHE A 17 -0.56 -4.84 -10.44
N GLY A 18 -1.21 -3.67 -10.34
CA GLY A 18 -2.41 -3.50 -9.52
C GLY A 18 -3.55 -4.44 -9.96
N LEU A 19 -3.74 -4.61 -11.27
CA LEU A 19 -4.72 -5.56 -11.80
C LEU A 19 -4.35 -7.01 -11.48
N ALA A 20 -3.07 -7.38 -11.59
CA ALA A 20 -2.59 -8.71 -11.24
C ALA A 20 -2.79 -9.01 -9.75
N GLU A 21 -2.51 -8.04 -8.87
CA GLU A 21 -2.78 -8.15 -7.44
C GLU A 21 -4.28 -8.31 -7.16
N TRP A 22 -5.13 -7.50 -7.79
CA TRP A 22 -6.57 -7.62 -7.64
C TRP A 22 -7.08 -9.02 -8.05
N LEU A 23 -6.59 -9.55 -9.18
CA LEU A 23 -6.92 -10.91 -9.61
C LEU A 23 -6.44 -11.96 -8.58
N ARG A 24 -5.26 -11.76 -8.00
CA ARG A 24 -4.67 -12.65 -6.98
C ARG A 24 -5.49 -12.68 -5.68
N ASP A 25 -6.33 -11.68 -5.42
CA ASP A 25 -7.22 -11.64 -4.27
C ASP A 25 -8.31 -12.72 -4.31
N PHE A 26 -8.69 -13.22 -5.50
CA PHE A 26 -9.85 -14.12 -5.62
C PHE A 26 -9.72 -15.26 -6.64
N LEU A 27 -8.81 -15.17 -7.62
CA LEU A 27 -8.60 -16.28 -8.55
C LEU A 27 -8.10 -17.51 -7.79
N PHE A 28 -8.71 -18.67 -8.08
CA PHE A 28 -8.36 -19.95 -7.46
C PHE A 28 -8.34 -19.89 -5.93
N THR A 29 -9.46 -19.40 -5.34
CA THR A 29 -9.67 -19.13 -3.91
C THR A 29 -8.91 -17.93 -3.34
N GLY A 30 -7.99 -17.34 -4.11
CA GLY A 30 -7.23 -16.17 -3.70
C GLY A 30 -6.08 -16.49 -2.75
N PHE A 31 -4.98 -15.77 -2.91
CA PHE A 31 -3.85 -15.82 -1.98
C PHE A 31 -3.11 -14.47 -1.97
N PRO A 32 -3.68 -13.41 -1.36
CA PRO A 32 -3.15 -12.05 -1.40
C PRO A 32 -2.03 -11.77 -0.39
N TRP A 33 -1.25 -12.80 -0.04
CA TRP A 33 -0.16 -12.69 0.92
C TRP A 33 0.97 -11.76 0.41
N ASN A 34 1.66 -11.04 1.30
CA ASN A 34 2.78 -10.16 0.96
C ASN A 34 2.50 -9.12 -0.15
N ALA A 35 1.32 -8.48 -0.12
CA ALA A 35 0.99 -7.44 -1.07
C ALA A 35 1.98 -6.25 -1.00
N VAL A 36 2.40 -5.76 -2.18
CA VAL A 36 3.49 -4.77 -2.31
C VAL A 36 3.19 -3.44 -1.61
N GLY A 37 1.90 -3.09 -1.48
CA GLY A 37 1.45 -1.89 -0.78
C GLY A 37 1.92 -1.82 0.67
N TYR A 38 2.15 -2.98 1.33
CA TYR A 38 2.69 -3.01 2.69
C TYR A 38 4.08 -2.37 2.80
N ALA A 39 4.90 -2.43 1.75
CA ALA A 39 6.21 -1.79 1.73
C ALA A 39 6.14 -0.25 1.82
N ALA A 40 5.02 0.34 1.37
CA ALA A 40 4.77 1.77 1.51
C ALA A 40 4.15 2.14 2.87
N MET A 41 3.73 1.16 3.69
CA MET A 41 2.98 1.37 4.93
C MET A 41 3.58 0.70 6.17
N PRO A 42 4.89 0.83 6.45
CA PRO A 42 5.54 0.11 7.57
C PRO A 42 5.13 0.61 8.97
N VAL A 43 4.48 1.77 9.06
CA VAL A 43 4.10 2.39 10.34
C VAL A 43 2.69 3.00 10.25
N PRO A 44 1.97 3.17 11.38
CA PRO A 44 0.60 3.69 11.39
C PRO A 44 0.41 5.01 10.63
N LEU A 45 1.41 5.90 10.67
CA LEU A 45 1.40 7.15 9.91
C LEU A 45 1.19 6.91 8.40
N LEU A 46 1.93 5.96 7.84
CA LEU A 46 1.89 5.65 6.41
C LEU A 46 0.72 4.73 6.07
N MET A 47 0.18 3.98 7.02
CA MET A 47 -1.00 3.14 6.80
C MET A 47 -2.26 3.94 6.47
N GLN A 48 -2.32 5.23 6.80
CA GLN A 48 -3.57 5.99 6.72
C GLN A 48 -4.16 6.07 5.31
N SER A 49 -3.34 6.21 4.25
CA SER A 49 -3.86 6.35 2.88
C SER A 49 -4.68 5.16 2.41
N VAL A 50 -4.47 3.97 2.98
CA VAL A 50 -5.25 2.76 2.64
C VAL A 50 -6.74 2.95 2.90
N SER A 51 -7.13 3.83 3.83
CA SER A 51 -8.55 4.08 4.12
C SER A 51 -9.29 4.75 2.98
N VAL A 52 -8.58 5.37 2.05
CA VAL A 52 -9.17 6.06 0.89
C VAL A 52 -8.93 5.25 -0.38
N THR A 53 -7.72 4.73 -0.57
CA THR A 53 -7.33 4.05 -1.81
C THR A 53 -7.67 2.57 -1.81
N GLY A 54 -7.91 1.97 -0.64
CA GLY A 54 -7.90 0.53 -0.45
C GLY A 54 -6.54 -0.10 -0.73
N MET A 55 -6.45 -1.42 -0.57
CA MET A 55 -5.20 -2.15 -0.76
C MET A 55 -4.75 -2.20 -2.23
N ILE A 56 -5.69 -2.37 -3.16
CA ILE A 56 -5.40 -2.38 -4.61
C ILE A 56 -4.77 -1.05 -5.06
N GLY A 57 -5.35 0.07 -4.59
CA GLY A 57 -4.80 1.40 -4.87
C GLY A 57 -3.41 1.58 -4.27
N MET A 58 -3.18 1.11 -3.04
CA MET A 58 -1.84 1.13 -2.43
C MET A 58 -0.83 0.28 -3.20
N ASN A 59 -1.22 -0.88 -3.72
CA ASN A 59 -0.37 -1.72 -4.56
C ASN A 59 0.07 -0.99 -5.83
N ALA A 60 -0.89 -0.40 -6.56
CA ALA A 60 -0.58 0.34 -7.78
C ALA A 60 0.28 1.59 -7.51
N LEU A 61 -0.04 2.37 -6.48
CA LEU A 61 0.72 3.56 -6.10
C LEU A 61 2.14 3.22 -5.64
N ALA A 62 2.32 2.16 -4.85
CA ALA A 62 3.64 1.70 -4.41
C ALA A 62 4.52 1.35 -5.63
N VAL A 63 3.98 0.55 -6.57
CA VAL A 63 4.71 0.20 -7.80
C VAL A 63 5.03 1.45 -8.63
N PHE A 64 4.06 2.36 -8.80
CA PHE A 64 4.26 3.60 -9.55
C PHE A 64 5.42 4.42 -8.96
N VAL A 65 5.36 4.72 -7.67
CA VAL A 65 6.33 5.58 -6.97
C VAL A 65 7.72 4.92 -6.93
N PHE A 66 7.79 3.63 -6.59
CA PHE A 66 9.07 2.90 -6.51
C PHE A 66 9.70 2.63 -7.88
N ALA A 67 8.93 2.69 -8.96
CA ALA A 67 9.45 2.60 -10.33
C ALA A 67 9.90 3.96 -10.90
N LEU A 68 9.55 5.11 -10.30
CA LEU A 68 9.99 6.44 -10.76
C LEU A 68 11.51 6.58 -10.93
N PRO A 69 12.38 6.03 -10.06
CA PRO A 69 13.83 6.05 -10.26
C PRO A 69 14.30 5.43 -11.59
N ALA A 70 13.51 4.54 -12.22
CA ALA A 70 13.83 3.98 -13.54
C ALA A 70 13.88 5.04 -14.66
N LEU A 71 13.37 6.25 -14.43
CA LEU A 71 13.51 7.37 -15.36
C LEU A 71 14.96 7.86 -15.46
N LEU A 72 15.77 7.68 -14.40
CA LEU A 72 17.20 8.04 -14.40
C LEU A 72 17.97 7.29 -15.49
N ALA A 73 17.67 6.01 -15.68
CA ALA A 73 18.28 5.19 -16.73
C ALA A 73 17.89 5.67 -18.14
N ALA A 74 16.64 6.13 -18.33
CA ALA A 74 16.19 6.66 -19.62
C ALA A 74 16.64 8.11 -19.87
N ARG A 75 17.12 8.83 -18.84
CA ARG A 75 17.44 10.27 -18.86
C ARG A 75 16.32 11.15 -19.44
N ARG A 76 15.06 10.72 -19.27
CA ARG A 76 13.86 11.43 -19.76
C ARG A 76 12.87 11.63 -18.63
N HIS A 77 12.13 12.75 -18.67
CA HIS A 77 11.11 13.09 -17.68
C HIS A 77 11.59 13.13 -16.21
N LEU A 78 12.88 13.36 -15.96
CA LEU A 78 13.46 13.33 -14.62
C LEU A 78 12.79 14.35 -13.67
N ARG A 79 12.59 15.58 -14.14
CA ARG A 79 11.93 16.64 -13.35
C ARG A 79 10.50 16.27 -12.99
N LEU A 80 9.75 15.70 -13.97
CA LEU A 80 8.39 15.25 -13.74
C LEU A 80 8.36 14.07 -12.76
N GLY A 81 9.23 13.09 -12.93
CA GLY A 81 9.33 11.94 -12.02
C GLY A 81 9.68 12.35 -10.60
N ALA A 82 10.67 13.25 -10.43
CA ALA A 82 11.03 13.78 -9.12
C ALA A 82 9.87 14.59 -8.49
N ALA A 83 9.20 15.43 -9.27
CA ALA A 83 8.05 16.21 -8.79
C ALA A 83 6.90 15.29 -8.35
N LEU A 84 6.57 14.26 -9.13
CA LEU A 84 5.55 13.27 -8.78
C LEU A 84 5.93 12.47 -7.54
N PHE A 85 7.19 12.04 -7.43
CA PHE A 85 7.68 11.33 -6.24
C PHE A 85 7.49 12.18 -4.98
N VAL A 86 8.00 13.42 -5.01
CA VAL A 86 7.91 14.34 -3.86
C VAL A 86 6.45 14.65 -3.52
N MET A 87 5.63 14.95 -4.54
CA MET A 87 4.21 15.27 -4.33
C MET A 87 3.45 14.10 -3.72
N LEU A 88 3.59 12.88 -4.27
CA LEU A 88 2.89 11.70 -3.77
C LEU A 88 3.39 11.28 -2.39
N ALA A 89 4.71 11.33 -2.14
CA ALA A 89 5.28 11.04 -0.83
C ALA A 89 4.82 12.05 0.22
N ALA A 90 4.83 13.35 -0.09
CA ALA A 90 4.34 14.39 0.81
C ALA A 90 2.84 14.27 1.07
N ALA A 91 2.04 13.97 0.05
CA ALA A 91 0.61 13.72 0.20
C ALA A 91 0.33 12.50 1.08
N HIS A 92 1.07 11.41 0.89
CA HIS A 92 0.95 10.18 1.68
C HIS A 92 1.27 10.41 3.16
N VAL A 93 2.43 11.01 3.46
CA VAL A 93 2.86 11.34 4.82
C VAL A 93 1.95 12.39 5.45
N GLY A 94 1.62 13.45 4.71
CA GLY A 94 0.81 14.57 5.18
C GLY A 94 -0.62 14.15 5.50
N PHE A 95 -1.24 13.33 4.64
CA PHE A 95 -2.56 12.75 4.91
C PHE A 95 -2.54 11.92 6.19
N GLY A 96 -1.50 11.10 6.36
CA GLY A 96 -1.32 10.31 7.57
C GLY A 96 -1.22 11.14 8.83
N TYR A 97 -0.42 12.21 8.79
CA TYR A 97 -0.24 13.12 9.90
C TYR A 97 -1.54 13.81 10.30
N VAL A 98 -2.27 14.34 9.31
CA VAL A 98 -3.56 15.01 9.54
C VAL A 98 -4.60 14.05 10.11
N ARG A 99 -4.69 12.83 9.58
CA ARG A 99 -5.70 11.85 10.01
C ARG A 99 -5.43 11.33 11.42
N LEU A 100 -4.18 11.04 11.76
CA LEU A 100 -3.83 10.57 13.11
C LEU A 100 -3.86 11.68 14.17
N GLY A 101 -3.68 12.94 13.76
CA GLY A 101 -3.81 14.09 14.67
C GLY A 101 -5.25 14.52 14.94
N ALA A 102 -6.24 13.96 14.22
CA ALA A 102 -7.64 14.29 14.41
C ALA A 102 -8.14 13.73 15.75
N PRO A 103 -8.95 14.49 16.53
CA PRO A 103 -9.55 13.99 17.75
C PRO A 103 -10.42 12.76 17.48
N GLU A 104 -10.23 11.68 18.23
CA GLU A 104 -11.17 10.57 18.19
C GLU A 104 -12.48 10.95 18.89
N PRO A 105 -13.65 10.61 18.32
CA PRO A 105 -14.93 10.77 19.00
C PRO A 105 -14.90 10.02 20.34
N PRO A 106 -15.51 10.59 21.41
CA PRO A 106 -15.59 9.89 22.68
C PRO A 106 -16.31 8.55 22.49
N ALA A 107 -15.73 7.48 23.04
CA ALA A 107 -16.34 6.17 23.01
C ALA A 107 -17.71 6.22 23.70
N SER A 108 -18.74 5.65 23.08
CA SER A 108 -20.10 5.65 23.63
C SER A 108 -20.25 4.75 24.86
N HIS A 109 -19.37 3.76 25.01
CA HIS A 109 -19.30 2.84 26.15
C HIS A 109 -17.91 2.17 26.19
N SER A 110 -17.51 1.69 27.37
CA SER A 110 -16.32 0.85 27.55
C SER A 110 -16.73 -0.62 27.62
N LEU A 111 -15.89 -1.50 27.07
CA LEU A 111 -16.08 -2.96 27.10
C LEU A 111 -14.84 -3.60 27.73
N ASP A 112 -15.04 -4.38 28.78
CA ASP A 112 -13.97 -5.16 29.40
C ASP A 112 -13.66 -6.39 28.53
N VAL A 113 -12.58 -6.30 27.76
CA VAL A 113 -12.13 -7.38 26.87
C VAL A 113 -10.90 -8.06 27.45
N ARG A 114 -10.94 -9.39 27.59
CA ARG A 114 -9.79 -10.22 27.93
C ARG A 114 -9.49 -11.18 26.79
N ILE A 115 -8.29 -11.08 26.22
CA ILE A 115 -7.77 -12.04 25.23
C ILE A 115 -6.77 -12.95 25.95
N VAL A 116 -7.00 -14.26 25.92
CA VAL A 116 -6.08 -15.27 26.46
C VAL A 116 -5.45 -16.03 25.30
N GLN A 117 -4.13 -16.01 25.22
CA GLN A 117 -3.35 -16.80 24.27
C GLN A 117 -2.72 -17.98 25.02
N PRO A 118 -3.36 -19.16 25.05
CA PRO A 118 -2.94 -20.28 25.89
C PRO A 118 -1.65 -20.96 25.42
N ALA A 119 -1.16 -20.65 24.21
CA ALA A 119 0.09 -21.16 23.66
C ALA A 119 0.22 -22.70 23.67
N VAL A 120 -0.91 -23.41 23.50
CA VAL A 120 -0.95 -24.88 23.37
C VAL A 120 -0.13 -25.30 22.14
N ASP A 121 0.67 -26.35 22.29
CA ASP A 121 1.44 -26.92 21.19
C ASP A 121 0.50 -27.38 20.06
N LEU A 122 0.90 -27.16 18.81
CA LEU A 122 0.06 -27.53 17.67
C LEU A 122 -0.18 -29.04 17.59
N SER A 123 0.79 -29.85 18.05
CA SER A 123 0.68 -31.31 18.08
C SER A 123 -0.35 -31.80 19.10
N GLU A 124 -0.43 -31.17 20.27
CA GLU A 124 -1.36 -31.54 21.35
C GLU A 124 -2.74 -30.89 21.21
N LYS A 125 -2.95 -30.02 20.21
CA LYS A 125 -4.17 -29.22 20.09
C LYS A 125 -5.44 -30.06 19.84
N TRP A 126 -5.28 -31.24 19.25
CA TRP A 126 -6.38 -32.10 18.78
C TRP A 126 -6.38 -33.50 19.38
N ASP A 127 -5.40 -33.81 20.22
CA ASP A 127 -5.37 -35.03 21.05
C ASP A 127 -6.26 -34.84 22.29
#